data_AF-A0A1F2R3B6-F1
#
_entry.id   AF-A0A1F2R3B6-F1
#
_cell.length_a   1.000
_cell.length_b   1.000
_cell.length_c   1.000
_cell.angle_alpha   90.00
_cell.angle_beta   90.00
_cell.angle_gamma   90.00
#
_symmetry.space_group_name_H-M   'P 1'
#
loop_
_entity.id
_entity.type
_entity.pdbx_description
1 polymer ?
#
loop_
_entity_poly.entity_id
_entity_poly.type
_entity_poly.pdbx_seq_one_letter_code
_entity_poly.pdbx_strand_id
1 'polypeptide(L)'
;MVYEIQVPPRTDIPSDIDLVYENAKSAKIDFEHLRRLRPGVKFVVLKDGKELTEAQLDADVESCEIQSVREEATRIPPTYRRGRGVESDDVAIGIDGKPAKVWGPDNPEDRFEE
;
A
#
# COMPACT_ATOMS: atom_id res chain seq x y z
N MET A 1 13.49 0.72 -5.93
CA MET A 1 13.91 -0.69 -6.06
C MET A 1 13.19 -1.22 -7.27
N VAL A 2 13.92 -1.80 -8.21
CA VAL A 2 13.35 -2.24 -9.49
C VAL A 2 13.60 -3.73 -9.67
N TYR A 3 12.56 -4.46 -10.03
CA TYR A 3 12.58 -5.87 -10.37
C TYR A 3 12.37 -6.01 -11.87
N GLU A 4 13.17 -6.84 -12.55
CA GLU A 4 13.05 -7.06 -13.99
C GLU A 4 13.03 -8.56 -14.27
N ILE A 5 12.08 -9.03 -15.08
CA ILE A 5 12.05 -10.43 -15.51
C ILE A 5 12.70 -10.52 -16.88
N GLN A 6 13.87 -11.16 -16.94
CA GLN A 6 14.54 -11.41 -18.21
C GLN A 6 13.95 -12.62 -18.93
N VAL A 7 13.68 -12.39 -20.21
CA VAL A 7 13.09 -13.35 -21.13
C VAL A 7 14.17 -13.81 -22.11
N PRO A 8 14.28 -15.12 -22.38
CA PRO A 8 15.21 -15.60 -23.40
C PRO A 8 14.87 -15.03 -24.78
N PRO A 9 15.88 -14.70 -25.61
CA PRO A 9 15.69 -14.00 -26.90
C PRO A 9 14.91 -14.78 -27.96
N ARG A 10 14.57 -16.06 -27.70
CA ARG A 10 13.77 -16.92 -28.59
C ARG A 10 12.35 -17.17 -28.09
N THR A 11 11.91 -16.42 -27.08
CA THR A 11 10.57 -16.59 -26.51
C THR A 11 9.64 -15.58 -27.16
N ASP A 12 8.58 -16.05 -27.81
CA ASP A 12 7.50 -15.20 -28.33
C ASP A 12 6.68 -14.65 -27.16
N ILE A 13 7.23 -13.65 -26.48
CA ILE A 13 6.53 -12.80 -25.53
C ILE A 13 6.20 -11.51 -26.25
N PRO A 14 4.95 -11.02 -26.18
CA PRO A 14 4.59 -9.73 -26.74
C PRO A 14 5.53 -8.66 -26.19
N SER A 15 6.21 -7.95 -27.08
CA SER A 15 7.15 -6.88 -26.74
C SER A 15 6.51 -5.70 -26.00
N ASP A 16 5.18 -5.67 -25.95
CA ASP A 16 4.39 -4.63 -25.28
C ASP A 16 4.17 -4.90 -23.78
N ILE A 17 4.64 -6.06 -23.27
CA ILE A 17 4.56 -6.38 -21.84
C ILE A 17 5.81 -5.84 -21.15
N ASP A 18 5.66 -4.75 -20.40
CA ASP A 18 6.70 -4.28 -19.49
C ASP A 18 6.89 -5.30 -18.37
N LEU A 19 8.06 -5.95 -18.35
CA LEU A 19 8.46 -6.92 -17.32
C LEU A 19 9.29 -6.29 -16.21
N VAL A 20 9.07 -4.99 -15.99
CA VAL A 20 9.74 -4.17 -14.98
C VAL A 20 8.72 -3.82 -13.91
N TYR A 21 9.05 -4.11 -12.66
CA TYR A 21 8.16 -3.97 -11.51
C TYR A 21 8.84 -3.18 -10.40
N GLU A 22 8.08 -2.36 -9.69
CA GLU A 22 8.58 -1.60 -8.53
C GLU A 22 8.51 -2.42 -7.23
N ASN A 23 7.86 -3.58 -7.25
CA ASN A 23 7.66 -4.42 -6.07
C ASN A 23 7.90 -5.91 -6.37
N ALA A 24 8.37 -6.65 -5.37
CA ALA A 24 8.70 -8.06 -5.48
C ALA A 24 7.47 -8.95 -5.72
N LYS A 25 6.31 -8.55 -5.20
CA LYS A 25 5.07 -9.34 -5.22
C LYS A 25 4.50 -9.47 -6.63
N SER A 26 4.39 -8.35 -7.34
CA SER A 26 3.99 -8.28 -8.75
C SER A 26 4.97 -9.07 -9.62
N ALA A 27 6.28 -8.85 -9.43
CA ALA A 27 7.30 -9.62 -10.16
C ALA A 27 7.16 -11.13 -9.95
N LYS A 28 6.89 -11.59 -8.72
CA LYS A 28 6.68 -13.02 -8.42
C LYS A 28 5.42 -13.58 -9.07
N ILE A 29 4.31 -12.83 -9.09
CA ILE A 29 3.05 -13.27 -9.72
C ILE A 29 3.26 -13.51 -11.21
N ASP A 30 3.85 -12.55 -11.91
CA ASP A 30 4.06 -12.65 -13.35
C ASP A 30 5.15 -13.66 -13.70
N PHE A 31 6.20 -13.78 -12.88
CA PHE A 31 7.19 -14.85 -13.02
C PHE A 31 6.55 -16.24 -12.97
N GLU A 32 5.70 -16.50 -11.97
CA GLU A 32 4.97 -17.76 -11.85
C GLU A 32 3.98 -17.99 -13.00
N HIS A 33 3.31 -16.92 -13.46
CA HIS A 33 2.41 -16.98 -14.60
C HIS A 33 3.15 -17.37 -15.89
N LEU A 34 4.28 -16.72 -16.17
CA LEU A 34 5.14 -17.00 -17.32
C LEU A 34 5.70 -18.43 -17.28
N ARG A 35 6.13 -18.88 -16.11
CA ARG A 35 6.63 -20.26 -15.90
C ARG A 35 5.56 -21.31 -16.19
N ARG A 36 4.29 -21.03 -15.86
CA ARG A 36 3.15 -21.92 -16.17
C ARG A 36 2.76 -21.89 -17.63
N LEU A 37 2.79 -20.71 -18.27
CA LEU A 37 2.46 -20.57 -19.69
C LEU A 37 3.51 -21.22 -20.60
N ARG A 38 4.78 -21.19 -20.20
CA ARG A 38 5.90 -21.67 -21.00
C ARG A 38 6.78 -22.65 -20.19
N PRO A 39 6.28 -23.85 -19.88
CA PRO A 39 7.06 -24.86 -19.16
C PRO A 39 8.27 -25.27 -20.03
N GLY A 40 9.48 -24.98 -19.56
CA GLY A 40 10.73 -25.24 -20.27
C GLY A 40 11.53 -23.99 -20.65
N VAL A 41 10.94 -22.81 -20.52
CA VAL A 41 11.67 -21.54 -20.65
C VAL A 41 12.26 -21.18 -19.29
N LYS A 42 13.56 -20.86 -19.26
CA LYS A 42 14.22 -20.36 -18.05
C LYS A 42 14.06 -18.84 -18.00
N PHE A 43 13.18 -18.38 -17.12
CA PHE A 43 13.05 -16.98 -16.75
C PHE A 43 13.98 -16.68 -15.58
N VAL A 44 14.50 -15.46 -15.53
CA VAL A 44 15.35 -14.98 -14.43
C VAL A 44 14.78 -13.66 -13.92
N VAL A 45 14.73 -13.51 -12.60
CA VAL A 45 14.33 -12.25 -11.97
C VAL A 45 15.58 -11.50 -11.53
N LEU A 46 15.72 -10.27 -11.99
CA LEU A 46 16.74 -9.33 -11.55
C LEU A 46 16.14 -8.38 -10.52
N LYS A 47 16.93 -7.98 -9.54
CA LYS A 47 16.68 -6.87 -8.63
C LYS A 47 17.81 -5.88 -8.76
N ASP A 48 17.48 -4.66 -9.18
CA ASP A 48 18.44 -3.59 -9.45
C ASP A 48 19.63 -4.07 -10.33
N GLY A 49 19.32 -4.91 -11.34
CA GLY A 49 20.30 -5.48 -12.27
C GLY A 49 21.06 -6.73 -11.79
N LYS A 50 20.74 -7.28 -10.61
CA LYS A 50 21.36 -8.52 -10.08
C LYS A 50 20.37 -9.68 -10.05
N GLU A 51 20.79 -10.85 -10.51
CA GLU A 51 19.97 -12.07 -10.44
C GLU A 51 19.63 -12.43 -9.00
N LEU A 52 18.34 -12.67 -8.78
CA LEU A 52 17.81 -13.23 -7.54
C LEU A 52 17.56 -14.72 -7.70
N THR A 53 17.87 -15.45 -6.63
CA THR A 53 17.38 -16.80 -6.43
C THR A 53 15.92 -16.79 -5.99
N GLU A 54 15.19 -17.89 -6.21
CA GLU A 54 13.79 -18.05 -5.80
C GLU A 54 13.60 -17.80 -4.29
N ALA A 55 14.51 -18.29 -3.45
CA ALA A 55 14.49 -18.05 -2.00
C ALA A 55 14.69 -16.57 -1.62
N GLN A 56 15.51 -15.82 -2.38
CA GLN A 56 15.70 -14.40 -2.13
C GLN A 56 14.49 -13.58 -2.59
N LEU A 57 13.87 -13.96 -3.70
CA LEU A 57 12.62 -13.36 -4.16
C LEU A 57 11.49 -13.59 -3.14
N ASP A 58 11.41 -14.78 -2.56
CA ASP A 58 10.43 -15.10 -1.52
C ASP A 58 10.62 -14.25 -0.25
N ALA A 59 11.88 -14.10 0.21
CA ALA A 59 12.20 -13.26 1.36
C ALA A 59 11.86 -11.77 1.10
N ASP A 60 12.08 -11.29 -0.12
CA ASP A 60 11.71 -9.93 -0.52
C ASP A 60 10.18 -9.73 -0.52
N VAL A 61 9.42 -10.73 -0.97
CA VAL A 61 7.94 -10.67 -0.93
C VAL A 61 7.45 -10.63 0.51
N GLU A 62 7.98 -11.47 1.39
CA GLU A 62 7.64 -11.45 2.82
C GLU A 62 7.96 -10.09 3.45
N SER A 63 9.12 -9.51 3.12
CA SER A 63 9.51 -8.17 3.56
C SER A 63 8.54 -7.09 3.06
N CYS A 64 8.13 -7.14 1.79
CA CYS A 64 7.10 -6.24 1.22
C CYS A 64 5.77 -6.35 1.96
N GLU A 65 5.34 -7.57 2.33
CA GLU A 65 4.09 -7.77 3.07
C GLU A 65 4.16 -7.23 4.49
N ILE A 66 5.27 -7.45 5.21
CA ILE A 66 5.50 -6.87 6.54
C ILE A 66 5.49 -5.34 6.48
N GLN A 67 6.14 -4.75 5.47
CA GLN A 67 6.11 -3.29 5.28
C GLN A 67 4.70 -2.79 4.99
N SER A 68 3.94 -3.46 4.11
CA SER A 68 2.57 -3.09 3.79
C SER A 68 1.67 -3.11 5.02
N VAL A 69 1.78 -4.14 5.87
CA VAL A 69 1.03 -4.24 7.13
C VAL A 69 1.42 -3.13 8.11
N ARG A 70 2.70 -2.78 8.19
CA ARG A 70 3.17 -1.65 9.03
C ARG A 70 2.67 -0.30 8.52
N GLU A 71 2.69 -0.09 7.22
CA GLU A 71 2.16 1.12 6.60
C GLU A 71 0.65 1.22 6.81
N GLU A 72 -0.09 0.13 6.66
CA GLU A 72 -1.53 0.09 6.93
C GLU A 72 -1.83 0.35 8.42
N ALA A 73 -1.06 -0.23 9.33
CA ALA A 73 -1.24 0.00 10.77
C ALA A 73 -0.87 1.42 11.22
N THR A 74 0.07 2.07 10.54
CA THR A 74 0.47 3.46 10.81
C THR A 74 -0.29 4.47 9.96
N ARG A 75 -1.09 4.01 8.99
CA ARG A 75 -1.99 4.85 8.21
C ARG A 75 -3.01 5.45 9.16
N ILE A 76 -2.81 6.72 9.48
CA ILE A 76 -3.80 7.52 10.17
C ILE A 76 -5.09 7.39 9.35
N PRO A 77 -6.19 6.88 9.92
CA PRO A 77 -7.44 6.77 9.19
C PRO A 77 -7.73 8.16 8.63
N PRO A 78 -8.12 8.26 7.34
CA PRO A 78 -8.40 9.55 6.73
C PRO A 78 -9.28 10.37 7.66
N THR A 79 -8.77 11.50 8.14
CA THR A 79 -9.53 12.46 8.97
C THR A 79 -10.59 13.21 8.16
N TYR A 80 -10.93 12.71 6.97
CA TYR A 80 -12.17 13.02 6.26
C TYR A 80 -13.39 12.50 7.06
N ARG A 81 -13.53 12.91 8.32
CA ARG A 81 -14.79 13.51 8.73
C ARG A 81 -14.97 14.66 7.74
N ARG A 82 -15.85 14.46 6.74
CA ARG A 82 -16.62 15.60 6.26
C ARG A 82 -17.16 16.22 7.53
N GLY A 83 -16.56 17.32 7.99
CA GLY A 83 -17.18 18.15 8.98
C GLY A 83 -18.52 18.51 8.38
N ARG A 84 -19.59 17.82 8.79
CA ARG A 84 -20.89 18.47 8.81
C ARG A 84 -20.76 19.52 9.92
N GLY A 85 -20.10 20.62 9.59
CA GLY A 85 -20.39 21.88 10.24
C GLY A 85 -21.76 22.29 9.75
N VAL A 86 -22.80 21.67 10.29
CA VAL A 86 -24.14 22.22 10.30
C VAL A 86 -24.71 21.83 11.67
N GLU A 87 -24.79 22.84 12.52
CA GLU A 87 -25.56 22.90 13.77
C GLU A 87 -24.88 22.37 15.05
N SER A 88 -24.37 23.36 15.79
CA SER A 88 -24.42 23.62 17.25
C SER A 88 -25.20 22.70 18.21
N ASP A 89 -25.24 21.39 18.00
CA ASP A 89 -26.00 20.43 18.82
C ASP A 89 -25.11 19.31 19.39
N ASP A 90 -23.91 19.65 19.86
CA ASP A 90 -23.20 18.78 20.79
C ASP A 90 -23.94 18.82 22.14
N VAL A 91 -24.74 17.79 22.39
CA VAL A 91 -25.56 17.65 23.58
C VAL A 91 -25.02 16.48 24.41
N ALA A 92 -24.49 16.77 25.60
CA ALA A 92 -24.13 15.74 26.57
C ALA A 92 -25.30 15.49 27.52
N ILE A 93 -25.37 14.28 28.07
CA ILE A 93 -26.36 13.97 29.11
C ILE A 93 -25.82 14.50 30.44
N GLY A 94 -26.53 15.49 30.99
CA GLY A 94 -26.26 16.04 32.31
C GLY A 94 -26.46 15.03 33.42
N ILE A 95 -26.01 15.36 34.62
CA ILE A 95 -26.11 14.50 35.81
C ILE A 95 -27.58 14.22 36.18
N ASP A 96 -28.49 15.08 35.75
CA ASP A 96 -29.95 14.97 35.88
C ASP A 96 -30.61 14.11 34.77
N GLY A 97 -29.82 13.53 33.87
CA GLY A 97 -30.29 12.70 32.76
C GLY A 97 -30.88 13.49 31.59
N LYS A 98 -30.77 14.84 31.58
CA LYS A 98 -31.32 15.67 30.51
C LYS A 98 -30.25 16.06 29.49
N PRO A 99 -30.64 16.25 28.21
CA PRO A 99 -29.73 16.73 27.19
C PRO A 99 -29.34 18.20 27.47
N ALA A 100 -28.05 18.46 27.71
CA ALA A 100 -27.49 19.79 27.92
C ALA A 100 -26.49 20.14 26.80
N LYS A 101 -26.64 21.32 26.17
CA LYS A 101 -25.67 21.80 25.18
C LYS A 101 -24.32 22.00 25.86
N VAL A 102 -23.30 21.32 25.35
CA VAL A 102 -21.93 21.50 25.82
C VAL A 102 -21.25 22.40 24.83
N TRP A 103 -20.76 23.55 25.30
CA TRP A 103 -19.85 24.35 24.51
C TRP A 103 -18.57 23.54 24.34
N GLY A 104 -18.21 23.26 23.09
CA GLY A 104 -16.92 22.66 22.79
C GLY A 104 -15.80 23.53 23.36
N PRO A 105 -14.67 22.95 23.78
CA PRO A 105 -13.51 23.74 24.16
C PRO A 105 -13.09 24.64 23.00
N ASP A 106 -12.60 25.84 23.32
CA ASP A 106 -12.09 26.77 22.30
C ASP A 106 -11.07 26.07 21.39
N ASN A 107 -11.21 26.27 20.08
CA ASN A 107 -10.30 25.72 19.11
C ASN A 107 -8.89 26.28 19.37
N PRO A 108 -7.87 25.44 19.66
CA PRO A 108 -6.52 25.93 19.93
C PRO A 108 -5.88 26.59 18.71
N GLU A 109 -6.38 26.33 17.49
CA GLU A 109 -5.93 26.98 16.26
C GLU A 109 -6.40 28.44 16.13
N ASP A 110 -7.50 28.84 16.80
CA ASP A 110 -7.99 30.24 16.82
C ASP A 110 -7.11 31.15 17.69
N ARG A 111 -6.17 30.58 18.46
CA ARG A 111 -5.22 31.35 19.29
C ARG A 111 -3.98 31.81 18.52
N PHE A 112 -3.87 31.46 17.25
CA PHE A 112 -2.77 31.85 16.37
C PHE A 112 -3.13 33.01 15.42
N GLU A 113 -4.19 33.76 15.70
CA GLU A 113 -4.42 35.09 15.13
C GLU A 113 -4.10 36.18 16.17
N GLU A 114 -2.81 36.56 16.24
CA GLU A 114 -2.24 37.95 16.19
C GLU A 114 -0.77 37.96 16.65
#